data_AF-A0A9X0D952-F1
#
_entry.id   AF-A0A9X0D952-F1
#
_cell.length_a   1.000
_cell.length_b   1.000
_cell.length_c   1.000
_cell.angle_alpha   90.00
_cell.angle_beta   90.00
_cell.angle_gamma   90.00
#
_symmetry.space_group_name_H-M   'P 1'
#
loop_
_entity.id
_entity.type
_entity.pdbx_description
1 polymer ?
#
loop_
_entity_poly.entity_id
_entity_poly.type
_entity_poly.pdbx_seq_one_letter_code
_entity_poly.pdbx_strand_id
1 'polypeptide(L)'
;METPHFKVVLKCFTRESGEQCVTPFWDLDDAKVVCHQLGYETALAAPKRAAFGEGTGKTWLNLVRCQGSENSISDCPHGGWGNAFGCDHDDDASAICATPVRLTGGPSAKEGLVEVYYSNTWGYVCDQNWDKEDKDVFCRMLGYTGSSSASKGSANYGSGNGFYWLNNVQCVGNEDSILSCAHDGLKKQGCANGHEAKVVCVGPEARLVGASERFLGRVELLYRGMWGTVCVSPKSPKWNLQSAQVVCRQLGFKDALGAPSCAAFGPGNGIIWLDGTDCSGRESSLAECKHGAWGNSRCNHRDDAGVVCRPIGLPGGAPQILRNISTPTVACKLETTCSLFCYMSSDEPVRYTWTKNGKLLTGNDVTIIDNVLVVTPRAGMDYGVHVCKATNSAGSAEFEITLKEETKSATDRDSAKGGEEADSSTHLKPAVIALSCVVALLIIAAAILGFILWKNKNKSVITQGEEIRITNYPAYTNETYITSTGEK
;
A
#
# COMPACT_ATOMS: atom_id res chain seq x y z
N MET A 1 5.20 16.40 -1.61
CA MET A 1 4.75 16.51 -3.01
C MET A 1 4.65 15.09 -3.53
N GLU A 2 3.44 14.54 -3.51
CA GLU A 2 3.15 13.19 -4.01
C GLU A 2 2.88 13.30 -5.51
N THR A 3 3.51 12.43 -6.30
CA THR A 3 3.36 12.37 -7.76
C THR A 3 1.95 11.89 -8.13
N PRO A 4 1.34 12.44 -9.20
CA PRO A 4 -0.05 12.15 -9.53
C PRO A 4 -0.16 10.76 -10.18
N HIS A 5 -0.41 9.75 -9.34
CA HIS A 5 -0.90 8.45 -9.80
C HIS A 5 -2.41 8.46 -9.68
N PHE A 6 -3.07 8.28 -10.81
CA PHE A 6 -4.51 8.27 -10.87
C PHE A 6 -5.00 6.88 -10.46
N LYS A 7 -5.82 6.88 -9.41
CA LYS A 7 -6.27 5.70 -8.67
C LYS A 7 -7.77 5.60 -8.87
N VAL A 8 -8.24 4.42 -9.22
CA VAL A 8 -9.68 4.17 -9.35
C VAL A 8 -10.06 3.14 -8.31
N VAL A 9 -10.94 3.53 -7.39
CA VAL A 9 -11.56 2.65 -6.39
C VAL A 9 -13.01 2.40 -6.81
N LEU A 10 -13.36 1.14 -7.06
CA LEU A 10 -14.74 0.72 -7.26
C LEU A 10 -15.29 0.28 -5.89
N LYS A 11 -16.33 0.97 -5.39
CA LYS A 11 -16.80 0.94 -3.99
C LYS A 11 -18.01 0.00 -3.76
N CYS A 12 -18.00 -0.80 -2.68
CA CYS A 12 -18.96 -1.83 -2.24
C CYS A 12 -19.55 -1.88 -0.75
N PHE A 13 -20.84 -1.60 -0.45
CA PHE A 13 -21.59 -1.82 0.86
C PHE A 13 -22.84 -2.73 0.67
N THR A 14 -23.42 -3.52 1.62
CA THR A 14 -23.30 -3.77 3.09
C THR A 14 -23.87 -5.17 3.49
N ARG A 15 -23.36 -5.71 4.62
CA ARG A 15 -23.94 -6.49 5.78
C ARG A 15 -24.73 -7.82 5.64
N GLU A 16 -24.23 -8.79 6.43
CA GLU A 16 -24.82 -10.01 7.02
C GLU A 16 -25.30 -11.15 6.10
N SER A 17 -24.34 -11.89 5.54
CA SER A 17 -24.31 -13.36 5.63
C SER A 17 -23.00 -13.88 5.05
N GLY A 18 -22.28 -14.70 5.82
CA GLY A 18 -20.93 -15.18 5.55
C GLY A 18 -20.81 -16.18 4.40
N GLU A 19 -20.97 -15.70 3.17
CA GLU A 19 -20.42 -16.37 1.98
C GLU A 19 -19.33 -15.48 1.40
N GLN A 20 -18.15 -16.08 1.26
CA GLN A 20 -16.90 -15.44 0.91
C GLN A 20 -16.97 -14.97 -0.55
N CYS A 21 -17.15 -13.67 -0.79
CA CYS A 21 -16.83 -13.11 -2.08
C CYS A 21 -15.33 -13.21 -2.28
N VAL A 22 -14.93 -14.07 -3.19
CA VAL A 22 -13.68 -13.85 -3.89
C VAL A 22 -14.09 -12.99 -5.08
N THR A 23 -13.32 -11.96 -5.44
CA THR A 23 -13.34 -11.36 -6.77
C THR A 23 -12.33 -12.12 -7.66
N PRO A 24 -12.53 -13.43 -8.00
CA PRO A 24 -11.53 -14.14 -8.78
C PRO A 24 -11.43 -13.58 -10.20
N PHE A 25 -12.41 -12.76 -10.62
CA PHE A 25 -12.53 -12.23 -11.97
C PHE A 25 -11.90 -10.85 -12.18
N TRP A 26 -11.73 -10.00 -11.14
CA TRP A 26 -11.07 -8.70 -11.35
C TRP A 26 -9.65 -8.92 -11.86
N ASP A 27 -9.36 -8.56 -13.09
CA ASP A 27 -8.06 -8.83 -13.69
C ASP A 27 -7.49 -7.63 -14.47
N LEU A 28 -6.34 -7.84 -15.09
CA LEU A 28 -5.63 -6.77 -15.78
C LEU A 28 -6.44 -6.23 -16.96
N ASP A 29 -7.28 -7.05 -17.62
CA ASP A 29 -8.09 -6.61 -18.74
C ASP A 29 -9.27 -5.75 -18.26
N ASP A 30 -9.83 -6.02 -17.07
CA ASP A 30 -10.79 -5.12 -16.43
C ASP A 30 -10.19 -3.76 -16.08
N ALA A 31 -9.02 -3.78 -15.44
CA ALA A 31 -8.31 -2.56 -15.06
C ALA A 31 -7.89 -1.75 -16.30
N LYS A 32 -7.54 -2.40 -17.42
CA LYS A 32 -7.24 -1.73 -18.68
C LYS A 32 -8.41 -0.92 -19.20
N VAL A 33 -9.62 -1.47 -19.19
CA VAL A 33 -10.82 -0.76 -19.63
C VAL A 33 -11.07 0.47 -18.75
N VAL A 34 -10.95 0.33 -17.43
CA VAL A 34 -11.07 1.47 -16.50
C VAL A 34 -10.02 2.55 -16.80
N CYS A 35 -8.77 2.16 -17.01
CA CYS A 35 -7.69 3.11 -17.30
C CYS A 35 -7.87 3.79 -18.66
N HIS A 36 -8.28 3.03 -19.68
CA HIS A 36 -8.60 3.56 -21.00
C HIS A 36 -9.77 4.54 -20.96
N GLN A 37 -10.85 4.20 -20.22
CA GLN A 37 -11.99 5.09 -20.00
C GLN A 37 -11.59 6.42 -19.36
N LEU A 38 -10.53 6.42 -18.54
CA LEU A 38 -9.99 7.63 -17.90
C LEU A 38 -8.88 8.33 -18.72
N GLY A 39 -8.62 7.87 -19.94
CA GLY A 39 -7.65 8.48 -20.86
C GLY A 39 -6.21 7.98 -20.70
N TYR A 40 -5.97 6.89 -19.96
CA TYR A 40 -4.67 6.23 -19.86
C TYR A 40 -4.52 5.11 -20.88
N GLU A 41 -3.28 4.79 -21.27
CA GLU A 41 -2.97 3.72 -22.23
C GLU A 41 -3.53 2.36 -21.82
N THR A 42 -3.21 1.95 -20.60
CA THR A 42 -3.37 0.58 -20.12
C THR A 42 -3.28 0.57 -18.61
N ALA A 43 -3.62 -0.55 -18.00
CA ALA A 43 -3.37 -0.77 -16.59
C ALA A 43 -2.02 -1.46 -16.37
N LEU A 44 -1.31 -1.04 -15.34
CA LEU A 44 -0.10 -1.72 -14.86
C LEU A 44 -0.42 -2.84 -13.88
N ALA A 45 -1.55 -2.72 -13.17
CA ALA A 45 -2.04 -3.70 -12.24
C ALA A 45 -3.54 -3.57 -12.05
N ALA A 46 -4.16 -4.67 -11.61
CA ALA A 46 -5.54 -4.74 -11.16
C ALA A 46 -5.58 -5.16 -9.68
N PRO A 47 -5.21 -4.27 -8.74
CA PRO A 47 -5.23 -4.63 -7.33
C PRO A 47 -6.64 -5.01 -6.88
N LYS A 48 -6.66 -5.98 -5.96
CA LYS A 48 -7.88 -6.48 -5.33
C LYS A 48 -7.85 -6.14 -3.85
N ARG A 49 -8.97 -6.40 -3.19
CA ARG A 49 -9.09 -6.38 -1.75
C ARG A 49 -8.80 -5.03 -1.11
N ALA A 50 -9.48 -4.00 -1.60
CA ALA A 50 -9.38 -2.66 -1.03
C ALA A 50 -7.94 -2.14 -0.99
N ALA A 51 -7.13 -2.46 -2.01
CA ALA A 51 -5.69 -2.15 -2.00
C ALA A 51 -5.46 -0.67 -1.67
N PHE A 52 -6.26 0.25 -2.21
CA PHE A 52 -6.16 1.69 -1.93
C PHE A 52 -7.12 2.21 -0.86
N GLY A 53 -7.55 1.32 0.04
CA GLY A 53 -8.52 1.58 1.10
C GLY A 53 -9.90 1.04 0.77
N GLU A 54 -10.62 0.72 1.83
CA GLU A 54 -12.03 0.33 1.78
C GLU A 54 -12.88 1.55 1.39
N GLY A 55 -13.75 1.36 0.41
CA GLY A 55 -14.74 2.33 0.05
C GLY A 55 -15.77 2.57 1.15
N THR A 56 -16.73 3.44 0.84
CA THR A 56 -17.97 3.53 1.61
C THR A 56 -19.17 3.62 0.66
N GLY A 57 -20.32 3.05 1.04
CA GLY A 57 -21.57 3.11 0.28
C GLY A 57 -21.82 1.91 -0.63
N LYS A 58 -23.03 1.80 -1.21
CA LYS A 58 -23.54 0.62 -1.95
C LYS A 58 -22.57 0.10 -3.02
N THR A 59 -22.51 -1.22 -3.16
CA THR A 59 -21.83 -1.90 -4.26
C THR A 59 -22.60 -1.87 -5.57
N TRP A 60 -21.91 -1.46 -6.64
CA TRP A 60 -22.54 -1.30 -7.95
C TRP A 60 -22.23 -2.42 -8.94
N LEU A 61 -21.02 -2.95 -8.95
CA LEU A 61 -20.59 -3.93 -9.94
C LEU A 61 -19.86 -5.11 -9.27
N ASN A 62 -20.15 -6.32 -9.75
CA ASN A 62 -19.41 -7.53 -9.45
C ASN A 62 -19.24 -8.37 -10.73
N LEU A 63 -18.38 -9.39 -10.65
CA LEU A 63 -18.15 -10.35 -11.74
C LEU A 63 -17.84 -9.67 -13.09
N VAL A 64 -17.11 -8.55 -13.07
CA VAL A 64 -16.64 -7.87 -14.28
C VAL A 64 -15.66 -8.80 -15.00
N ARG A 65 -15.84 -8.92 -16.32
CA ARG A 65 -15.07 -9.82 -17.19
C ARG A 65 -14.83 -9.17 -18.55
N CYS A 66 -14.14 -8.04 -18.54
CA CYS A 66 -13.74 -7.34 -19.74
C CYS A 66 -12.83 -8.21 -20.62
N GLN A 67 -12.85 -7.93 -21.92
CA GLN A 67 -11.88 -8.43 -22.89
C GLN A 67 -10.66 -7.50 -23.00
N GLY A 68 -10.75 -6.29 -22.43
CA GLY A 68 -9.69 -5.28 -22.41
C GLY A 68 -9.74 -4.28 -23.58
N SER A 69 -10.78 -4.36 -24.42
CA SER A 69 -10.95 -3.52 -25.63
C SER A 69 -12.19 -2.62 -25.58
N GLU A 70 -12.98 -2.75 -24.51
CA GLU A 70 -14.15 -1.96 -24.24
C GLU A 70 -13.80 -0.49 -23.98
N ASN A 71 -14.71 0.42 -24.34
CA ASN A 71 -14.51 1.86 -24.14
C ASN A 71 -14.89 2.31 -22.73
N SER A 72 -15.81 1.59 -22.08
CA SER A 72 -16.20 1.81 -20.70
C SER A 72 -16.35 0.50 -19.92
N ILE A 73 -16.10 0.57 -18.62
CA ILE A 73 -16.30 -0.54 -17.69
C ILE A 73 -17.76 -1.02 -17.65
N SER A 74 -18.72 -0.17 -18.06
CA SER A 74 -20.13 -0.54 -18.21
C SER A 74 -20.42 -1.44 -19.40
N ASP A 75 -19.52 -1.46 -20.39
CA ASP A 75 -19.70 -2.25 -21.61
C ASP A 75 -19.21 -3.70 -21.44
N CYS A 76 -18.45 -3.95 -20.37
CA CYS A 76 -17.94 -5.29 -20.07
C CYS A 76 -19.06 -6.22 -19.60
N PRO A 77 -18.97 -7.53 -19.87
CA PRO A 77 -19.80 -8.51 -19.19
C PRO A 77 -19.67 -8.40 -17.66
N HIS A 78 -20.79 -8.23 -16.95
CA HIS A 78 -20.81 -8.07 -15.49
C HIS A 78 -22.10 -8.66 -14.88
N GLY A 79 -22.16 -8.82 -13.54
CA GLY A 79 -23.28 -9.46 -12.82
C GLY A 79 -24.56 -8.63 -12.70
N GLY A 80 -24.70 -7.54 -13.46
CA GLY A 80 -25.78 -6.56 -13.35
C GLY A 80 -25.55 -5.45 -12.31
N TRP A 81 -26.12 -4.26 -12.55
CA TRP A 81 -25.94 -3.09 -11.69
C TRP A 81 -26.65 -3.22 -10.35
N GLY A 82 -25.95 -2.91 -9.27
CA GLY A 82 -26.51 -2.93 -7.92
C GLY A 82 -26.84 -4.32 -7.37
N ASN A 83 -26.46 -5.38 -8.09
CA ASN A 83 -26.66 -6.80 -7.75
C ASN A 83 -25.36 -7.47 -7.30
N ALA A 84 -24.55 -6.75 -6.53
CA ALA A 84 -23.30 -7.27 -5.99
C ALA A 84 -23.51 -7.98 -4.64
N PHE A 85 -24.35 -9.02 -4.66
CA PHE A 85 -24.65 -9.84 -3.50
C PHE A 85 -23.37 -10.55 -3.00
N GLY A 86 -23.06 -10.37 -1.72
CA GLY A 86 -21.94 -11.04 -1.03
C GLY A 86 -20.60 -10.29 -1.02
N CYS A 87 -20.41 -9.23 -1.83
CA CYS A 87 -19.16 -8.47 -1.84
C CYS A 87 -19.15 -7.45 -0.69
N ASP A 88 -18.08 -7.44 0.11
CA ASP A 88 -17.80 -6.41 1.12
C ASP A 88 -16.69 -5.47 0.61
N HIS A 89 -16.43 -4.36 1.31
CA HIS A 89 -15.40 -3.42 0.87
C HIS A 89 -14.00 -3.94 0.98
N ASP A 90 -13.76 -4.96 1.80
CA ASP A 90 -12.47 -5.63 1.85
C ASP A 90 -12.16 -6.37 0.53
N ASP A 91 -13.09 -6.39 -0.43
CA ASP A 91 -12.95 -6.89 -1.80
C ASP A 91 -12.89 -5.79 -2.88
N ASP A 92 -12.93 -4.50 -2.51
CA ASP A 92 -12.97 -3.39 -3.46
C ASP A 92 -11.87 -3.52 -4.53
N ALA A 93 -12.31 -3.41 -5.79
CA ALA A 93 -11.46 -3.51 -6.95
C ALA A 93 -10.76 -2.17 -7.22
N SER A 94 -9.53 -2.24 -7.70
CA SER A 94 -8.78 -1.05 -8.09
C SER A 94 -8.04 -1.21 -9.40
N ALA A 95 -7.83 -0.10 -10.09
CA ALA A 95 -7.00 -0.03 -11.28
C ALA A 95 -5.80 0.89 -11.04
N ILE A 96 -4.63 0.42 -11.47
CA ILE A 96 -3.44 1.24 -11.58
C ILE A 96 -3.22 1.52 -13.05
N CYS A 97 -3.23 2.78 -13.44
CA CYS A 97 -3.01 3.17 -14.82
C CYS A 97 -1.54 3.44 -15.11
N ALA A 98 -1.11 3.07 -16.31
CA ALA A 98 0.24 3.30 -16.79
C ALA A 98 0.52 4.79 -16.90
N THR A 99 1.67 5.21 -16.36
CA THR A 99 2.23 6.52 -16.69
C THR A 99 2.53 6.55 -18.19
N PRO A 100 2.27 7.67 -18.89
CA PRO A 100 2.51 7.77 -20.34
C PRO A 100 4.00 7.89 -20.69
N VAL A 101 4.87 7.40 -19.81
CA VAL A 101 6.34 7.49 -19.89
C VAL A 101 6.98 6.22 -19.32
N ARG A 102 8.12 5.80 -19.88
CA ARG A 102 8.92 4.68 -19.37
C ARG A 102 10.39 4.76 -19.78
N LEU A 103 11.22 3.97 -19.10
CA LEU A 103 12.62 3.72 -19.46
C LEU A 103 12.79 2.34 -20.10
N THR A 104 13.56 2.26 -21.18
CA THR A 104 13.89 1.00 -21.87
C THR A 104 15.39 0.87 -22.13
N GLY A 105 15.88 -0.37 -22.30
CA GLY A 105 17.26 -0.65 -22.71
C GLY A 105 18.36 -0.44 -21.67
N GLY A 106 18.06 0.18 -20.51
CA GLY A 106 19.03 0.38 -19.44
C GLY A 106 19.23 -0.83 -18.53
N PRO A 107 20.37 -0.90 -17.80
CA PRO A 107 20.70 -2.00 -16.89
C PRO A 107 19.90 -1.99 -15.59
N SER A 108 19.13 -0.94 -15.29
CA SER A 108 18.29 -0.83 -14.08
C SER A 108 17.06 0.03 -14.32
N ALA A 109 16.08 0.00 -13.41
CA ALA A 109 14.82 0.73 -13.56
C ALA A 109 14.98 2.27 -13.55
N LYS A 110 16.11 2.77 -13.03
CA LYS A 110 16.44 4.20 -12.96
C LYS A 110 17.11 4.76 -14.22
N GLU A 111 17.48 3.95 -15.20
CA GLU A 111 18.22 4.44 -16.37
C GLU A 111 17.78 3.79 -17.67
N GLY A 112 17.90 4.51 -18.79
CA GLY A 112 17.57 3.99 -20.10
C GLY A 112 17.21 5.07 -21.13
N LEU A 113 16.65 4.60 -22.25
CA LEU A 113 16.02 5.43 -23.28
C LEU A 113 14.67 5.95 -22.80
N VAL A 114 14.38 7.21 -23.09
CA VAL A 114 13.16 7.91 -22.73
C VAL A 114 12.08 7.64 -23.78
N GLU A 115 11.03 6.93 -23.39
CA GLU A 115 9.87 6.69 -24.23
C GLU A 115 8.62 7.35 -23.64
N VAL A 116 7.80 7.87 -24.54
CA VAL A 116 6.51 8.51 -24.25
C VAL A 116 5.42 7.74 -24.99
N TYR A 117 4.27 7.56 -24.37
CA TYR A 117 3.10 6.99 -25.01
C TYR A 117 2.17 8.08 -25.49
N TYR A 118 1.82 8.04 -26.77
CA TYR A 118 0.83 8.93 -27.36
C TYR A 118 0.15 8.24 -28.55
N SER A 119 -1.12 8.54 -28.79
CA SER A 119 -1.89 8.01 -29.95
C SER A 119 -1.76 6.49 -30.16
N ASN A 120 -1.88 5.73 -29.08
CA ASN A 120 -1.80 4.28 -29.05
C ASN A 120 -0.46 3.65 -29.47
N THR A 121 0.65 4.38 -29.37
CA THR A 121 1.97 3.82 -29.71
C THR A 121 3.08 4.44 -28.86
N TRP A 122 4.09 3.65 -28.50
CA TRP A 122 5.31 4.14 -27.86
C TRP A 122 6.23 4.80 -28.89
N GLY A 123 6.80 5.94 -28.53
CA GLY A 123 7.78 6.66 -29.32
C GLY A 123 8.79 7.37 -28.46
N TYR A 124 9.92 7.73 -29.05
CA TYR A 124 11.04 8.32 -28.33
C TYR A 124 10.91 9.84 -28.16
N VAL A 125 11.68 10.39 -27.23
CA VAL A 125 11.95 11.82 -27.14
C VAL A 125 13.29 12.10 -27.81
N CYS A 126 13.36 13.16 -28.62
CA CYS A 126 14.62 13.59 -29.22
C CYS A 126 15.57 14.19 -28.17
N ASP A 127 16.87 13.92 -28.28
CA ASP A 127 17.89 14.46 -27.37
C ASP A 127 18.24 15.94 -27.61
N GLN A 128 17.66 16.56 -28.64
CA GLN A 128 17.83 17.97 -28.94
C GLN A 128 17.29 18.83 -27.78
N ASN A 129 18.20 19.61 -27.17
CA ASN A 129 17.95 20.43 -25.98
C ASN A 129 17.53 19.65 -24.73
N TRP A 130 17.72 18.33 -24.69
CA TRP A 130 17.38 17.48 -23.55
C TRP A 130 18.27 17.76 -22.32
N ASP A 131 17.83 18.71 -21.51
CA ASP A 131 18.61 19.28 -20.41
C ASP A 131 18.35 18.59 -19.06
N LYS A 132 18.65 19.25 -17.94
CA LYS A 132 18.47 18.67 -16.62
C LYS A 132 17.02 18.82 -16.15
N GLU A 133 16.41 19.94 -16.45
CA GLU A 133 15.05 20.30 -16.09
C GLU A 133 14.07 19.32 -16.75
N ASP A 134 14.28 18.98 -18.02
CA ASP A 134 13.52 17.95 -18.73
C ASP A 134 13.62 16.56 -18.06
N LYS A 135 14.86 16.18 -17.73
CA LYS A 135 15.15 14.89 -17.08
C LYS A 135 14.54 14.83 -15.69
N ASP A 136 14.55 15.93 -14.94
CA ASP A 136 13.97 16.00 -13.61
C ASP A 136 12.45 15.87 -13.66
N VAL A 137 11.78 16.53 -14.61
CA VAL A 137 10.34 16.35 -14.85
C VAL A 137 10.04 14.90 -15.18
N PHE A 138 10.77 14.31 -16.14
CA PHE A 138 10.57 12.91 -16.54
C PHE A 138 10.80 11.93 -15.38
N CYS A 139 11.90 12.08 -14.64
CA CYS A 139 12.21 11.24 -13.49
C CYS A 139 11.16 11.40 -12.38
N ARG A 140 10.62 12.61 -12.18
CA ARG A 140 9.52 12.84 -11.25
C ARG A 140 8.23 12.17 -11.70
N MET A 141 7.91 12.14 -12.99
CA MET A 141 6.76 11.35 -13.49
C MET A 141 6.90 9.85 -13.18
N LEU A 142 8.14 9.35 -13.16
CA LEU A 142 8.47 7.99 -12.74
C LEU A 142 8.62 7.83 -11.20
N GLY A 143 8.38 8.90 -10.43
CA GLY A 143 8.40 8.92 -8.97
C GLY A 143 9.79 9.11 -8.33
N TYR A 144 10.84 9.26 -9.13
CA TYR A 144 12.20 9.55 -8.65
C TYR A 144 12.33 11.01 -8.19
N THR A 145 13.34 11.28 -7.37
CA THR A 145 13.56 12.61 -6.77
C THR A 145 14.22 13.61 -7.71
N GLY A 146 14.74 13.15 -8.85
CA GLY A 146 15.36 13.98 -9.87
C GLY A 146 16.22 13.13 -10.81
N SER A 147 17.14 13.78 -11.52
CA SER A 147 18.06 13.15 -12.46
C SER A 147 19.52 13.42 -12.10
N SER A 148 20.40 12.53 -12.53
CA SER A 148 21.84 12.69 -12.33
C SER A 148 22.44 13.51 -13.47
N SER A 149 23.43 14.34 -13.13
CA SER A 149 24.26 15.02 -14.14
C SER A 149 25.17 14.05 -14.91
N ALA A 150 25.21 12.77 -14.53
CA ALA A 150 25.97 11.72 -15.20
C ALA A 150 25.26 11.27 -16.48
N SER A 151 24.97 12.19 -17.40
CA SER A 151 24.60 11.86 -18.79
C SER A 151 25.84 11.62 -19.67
N LYS A 152 27.05 11.60 -19.09
CA LYS A 152 28.28 11.39 -19.85
C LYS A 152 28.65 9.91 -19.90
N GLY A 153 28.25 9.27 -21.00
CA GLY A 153 29.03 8.17 -21.56
C GLY A 153 28.20 6.96 -22.02
N SER A 154 27.96 6.88 -23.33
CA SER A 154 28.31 5.70 -24.13
C SER A 154 27.79 4.31 -23.72
N ALA A 155 26.68 4.19 -23.01
CA ALA A 155 25.93 2.94 -23.02
C ALA A 155 25.03 2.94 -24.27
N ASN A 156 25.38 2.11 -25.25
CA ASN A 156 24.49 1.77 -26.34
C ASN A 156 23.33 0.95 -25.73
N TYR A 157 22.29 1.61 -25.21
CA TYR A 157 21.04 0.98 -24.74
C TYR A 157 20.21 0.36 -25.89
N GLY A 158 20.86 0.04 -27.02
CA GLY A 158 20.24 -0.29 -28.31
C GLY A 158 19.93 0.96 -29.14
N SER A 159 19.85 0.78 -30.46
CA SER A 159 19.22 1.75 -31.36
C SER A 159 17.72 1.46 -31.33
N GLY A 160 16.92 2.42 -30.88
CA GLY A 160 15.49 2.25 -30.82
C GLY A 160 14.89 2.09 -32.22
N ASN A 161 14.28 0.94 -32.52
CA ASN A 161 13.41 0.83 -33.70
C ASN A 161 12.11 1.56 -33.39
N GLY A 162 12.01 2.86 -33.69
CA GLY A 162 10.79 3.64 -33.44
C GLY A 162 10.85 5.05 -34.01
N PHE A 163 9.73 5.76 -33.89
CA PHE A 163 9.59 7.16 -34.30
C PHE A 163 9.59 8.07 -33.06
N TYR A 164 9.75 9.38 -33.27
CA TYR A 164 9.82 10.35 -32.18
C TYR A 164 8.45 11.01 -31.94
N TRP A 165 7.99 11.00 -30.69
CA TRP A 165 6.79 11.74 -30.31
C TRP A 165 7.10 13.19 -29.97
N LEU A 166 8.16 13.42 -29.19
CA LEU A 166 8.55 14.75 -28.75
C LEU A 166 9.91 15.12 -29.34
N ASN A 167 10.03 16.41 -29.67
CA ASN A 167 11.28 17.02 -30.09
C ASN A 167 11.41 18.38 -29.39
N ASN A 168 12.65 18.79 -29.10
CA ASN A 168 12.96 20.08 -28.50
C ASN A 168 12.12 20.35 -27.25
N VAL A 169 12.14 19.40 -26.31
CA VAL A 169 11.45 19.56 -25.03
C VAL A 169 12.19 20.63 -24.23
N GLN A 170 11.44 21.52 -23.58
CA GLN A 170 11.94 22.68 -22.85
C GLN A 170 11.10 22.86 -21.59
N CYS A 171 11.32 22.00 -20.61
CA CYS A 171 10.67 22.10 -19.31
C CYS A 171 11.26 23.26 -18.48
N VAL A 172 10.42 23.87 -17.66
CA VAL A 172 10.81 24.83 -16.62
C VAL A 172 11.26 24.10 -15.35
N GLY A 173 10.79 22.86 -15.14
CA GLY A 173 11.18 21.97 -14.05
C GLY A 173 10.08 21.75 -13.00
N ASN A 174 8.94 22.45 -13.10
CA ASN A 174 7.79 22.32 -12.19
C ASN A 174 6.56 21.66 -12.83
N GLU A 175 6.66 21.21 -14.08
CA GLU A 175 5.59 20.52 -14.79
C GLU A 175 5.30 19.14 -14.21
N ASP A 176 4.02 18.76 -14.14
CA ASP A 176 3.62 17.41 -13.68
C ASP A 176 3.82 16.33 -14.74
N SER A 177 4.00 16.72 -16.02
CA SER A 177 4.18 15.83 -17.15
C SER A 177 5.10 16.42 -18.21
N ILE A 178 5.95 15.57 -18.80
CA ILE A 178 6.83 15.91 -19.93
C ILE A 178 6.04 16.32 -21.17
N LEU A 179 4.78 15.84 -21.29
CA LEU A 179 3.85 16.24 -22.36
C LEU A 179 3.30 17.66 -22.16
N SER A 180 3.49 18.26 -20.99
CA SER A 180 3.03 19.62 -20.67
C SER A 180 4.13 20.67 -20.79
N CYS A 181 5.40 20.25 -20.97
CA CYS A 181 6.50 21.16 -21.22
C CYS A 181 6.36 21.82 -22.60
N ALA A 182 7.05 22.94 -22.83
CA ALA A 182 7.13 23.49 -24.17
C ALA A 182 7.86 22.48 -25.08
N HIS A 183 7.30 22.19 -26.25
CA HIS A 183 7.90 21.30 -27.23
C HIS A 183 7.40 21.62 -28.64
N ASP A 184 8.07 21.08 -29.66
CA ASP A 184 7.87 21.41 -31.07
C ASP A 184 6.56 20.87 -31.70
N GLY A 185 5.65 20.30 -30.89
CA GLY A 185 4.48 19.52 -31.31
C GLY A 185 4.75 18.01 -31.44
N LEU A 186 3.67 17.21 -31.46
CA LEU A 186 3.73 15.74 -31.48
C LEU A 186 3.99 15.20 -32.89
N LYS A 187 4.85 14.18 -33.00
CA LYS A 187 5.18 13.47 -34.27
C LYS A 187 5.80 14.36 -35.36
N LYS A 188 6.44 15.47 -34.99
CA LYS A 188 7.09 16.34 -35.96
C LYS A 188 8.35 15.67 -36.52
N GLN A 189 8.43 15.57 -37.85
CA GLN A 189 9.64 15.08 -38.52
C GLN A 189 10.78 16.09 -38.29
N GLY A 190 11.92 15.59 -37.80
CA GLY A 190 13.09 16.45 -37.53
C GLY A 190 14.20 15.78 -36.73
N CYS A 191 13.89 14.71 -36.00
CA CYS A 191 14.89 13.93 -35.26
C CYS A 191 15.29 12.67 -36.06
N ALA A 192 16.59 12.43 -36.21
CA ALA A 192 17.13 11.27 -36.90
C ALA A 192 17.38 10.11 -35.90
N ASN A 193 17.36 8.87 -36.39
CA ASN A 193 17.65 7.68 -35.57
C ASN A 193 18.98 7.84 -34.82
N GLY A 194 19.03 7.38 -33.55
CA GLY A 194 20.21 7.48 -32.69
C GLY A 194 20.25 8.74 -31.81
N HIS A 195 19.24 9.60 -31.92
CA HIS A 195 19.04 10.79 -31.09
C HIS A 195 17.98 10.56 -30.00
N GLU A 196 17.82 9.32 -29.53
CA GLU A 196 16.92 9.03 -28.42
C GLU A 196 17.47 9.64 -27.12
N ALA A 197 16.65 10.46 -26.48
CA ALA A 197 16.94 11.03 -25.18
C ALA A 197 17.17 9.94 -24.14
N LYS A 198 18.14 10.19 -23.24
CA LYS A 198 18.57 9.26 -22.19
C LYS A 198 18.52 9.96 -20.84
N VAL A 199 18.22 9.19 -19.81
CA VAL A 199 18.24 9.70 -18.43
C VAL A 199 18.69 8.62 -17.47
N VAL A 200 19.36 9.07 -16.41
CA VAL A 200 19.66 8.28 -15.21
C VAL A 200 19.01 9.04 -14.05
N CYS A 201 17.91 8.51 -13.54
CA CYS A 201 17.18 9.07 -12.41
C CYS A 201 17.93 8.86 -11.10
N VAL A 202 17.75 9.82 -10.20
CA VAL A 202 18.31 9.85 -8.85
C VAL A 202 17.16 9.83 -7.86
N GLY A 203 17.32 9.00 -6.86
CA GLY A 203 16.33 8.79 -5.81
C GLY A 203 16.31 7.32 -5.49
N PRO A 204 16.00 6.98 -4.24
CA PRO A 204 15.97 5.58 -3.87
C PRO A 204 14.71 4.96 -4.46
N GLU A 205 14.86 3.78 -5.08
CA GLU A 205 13.75 2.89 -5.42
C GLU A 205 13.07 2.30 -4.17
N ALA A 206 13.49 2.71 -2.97
CA ALA A 206 13.00 2.28 -1.68
C ALA A 206 12.85 3.49 -0.74
N ARG A 207 11.92 3.46 0.20
CA ARG A 207 11.81 4.43 1.31
C ARG A 207 11.33 3.74 2.58
N LEU A 208 11.56 4.41 3.70
CA LEU A 208 11.09 3.99 5.02
C LEU A 208 9.97 4.92 5.50
N VAL A 209 8.83 4.34 5.88
CA VAL A 209 7.63 5.09 6.30
C VAL A 209 7.16 4.59 7.66
N GLY A 210 6.45 5.43 8.43
CA GLY A 210 5.86 5.03 9.71
C GLY A 210 6.76 5.22 10.92
N ALA A 211 7.85 6.00 10.77
CA ALA A 211 8.72 6.40 11.86
C ALA A 211 9.20 7.85 11.69
N SER A 212 9.54 8.51 12.80
CA SER A 212 10.15 9.84 12.80
C SER A 212 11.62 9.82 12.37
N GLU A 213 12.28 8.67 12.54
CA GLU A 213 13.69 8.49 12.26
C GLU A 213 13.93 7.95 10.84
N ARG A 214 14.89 8.53 10.11
CA ARG A 214 15.20 8.16 8.71
C ARG A 214 15.79 6.76 8.52
N PHE A 215 16.20 6.09 9.60
CA PHE A 215 16.90 4.81 9.56
C PHE A 215 16.00 3.63 9.94
N LEU A 216 14.71 3.84 10.12
CA LEU A 216 13.78 2.75 10.38
C LEU A 216 12.40 3.04 9.81
N GLY A 217 11.62 1.99 9.56
CA GLY A 217 10.26 2.11 9.05
C GLY A 217 9.84 0.93 8.20
N ARG A 218 8.57 0.96 7.80
CA ARG A 218 7.99 0.09 6.79
C ARG A 218 8.70 0.31 5.46
N VAL A 219 9.05 -0.76 4.78
CA VAL A 219 9.69 -0.72 3.45
C VAL A 219 8.64 -0.49 2.40
N GLU A 220 8.80 0.59 1.64
CA GLU A 220 8.04 0.84 0.43
C GLU A 220 9.00 0.95 -0.75
N LEU A 221 8.68 0.30 -1.87
CA LEU A 221 9.44 0.36 -3.11
C LEU A 221 8.72 1.23 -4.14
N LEU A 222 9.50 1.98 -4.90
CA LEU A 222 9.05 2.70 -6.07
C LEU A 222 9.22 1.79 -7.29
N TYR A 223 8.10 1.39 -7.88
CA TYR A 223 8.10 0.62 -9.12
C TYR A 223 7.04 1.16 -10.07
N ARG A 224 7.44 1.42 -11.33
CA ARG A 224 6.57 2.02 -12.37
C ARG A 224 5.82 3.27 -11.88
N GLY A 225 6.54 4.19 -11.26
CA GLY A 225 5.95 5.44 -10.77
C GLY A 225 5.41 5.36 -9.34
N MET A 226 4.98 4.21 -8.84
CA MET A 226 4.24 4.18 -7.57
C MET A 226 4.98 3.51 -6.43
N TRP A 227 4.72 4.03 -5.24
CA TRP A 227 5.09 3.41 -3.99
C TRP A 227 4.16 2.24 -3.68
N GLY A 228 4.75 1.13 -3.24
CA GLY A 228 4.03 -0.04 -2.76
C GLY A 228 4.84 -0.78 -1.70
N THR A 229 4.17 -1.56 -0.86
CA THR A 229 4.79 -2.23 0.29
C THR A 229 5.39 -3.58 -0.07
N VAL A 230 6.05 -4.21 0.89
CA VAL A 230 6.62 -5.56 0.78
C VAL A 230 5.93 -6.46 1.79
N CYS A 231 5.39 -7.60 1.34
CA CYS A 231 4.73 -8.55 2.23
C CYS A 231 5.72 -9.51 2.92
N VAL A 232 5.45 -9.78 4.21
CA VAL A 232 5.98 -10.92 4.96
C VAL A 232 4.89 -11.98 5.18
N SER A 233 4.75 -12.91 4.23
CA SER A 233 3.75 -13.98 4.37
C SER A 233 4.24 -15.08 5.32
N PRO A 234 3.40 -15.63 6.23
CA PRO A 234 3.75 -16.81 7.02
C PRO A 234 4.03 -18.07 6.18
N LYS A 235 3.61 -18.09 4.90
CA LYS A 235 3.95 -19.15 3.93
C LYS A 235 5.34 -18.97 3.30
N SER A 236 5.97 -17.81 3.52
CA SER A 236 7.27 -17.42 2.96
C SER A 236 8.10 -16.67 4.03
N PRO A 237 8.63 -17.37 5.06
CA PRO A 237 9.35 -16.76 6.20
C PRO A 237 10.76 -16.26 5.82
N LYS A 238 10.88 -15.57 4.69
CA LYS A 238 12.15 -15.20 4.06
C LYS A 238 12.53 -13.74 4.25
N TRP A 239 11.65 -12.95 4.88
CA TRP A 239 12.03 -11.64 5.38
C TRP A 239 12.90 -11.79 6.62
N ASN A 240 14.19 -11.47 6.49
CA ASN A 240 15.20 -11.66 7.52
C ASN A 240 16.25 -10.55 7.45
N LEU A 241 17.28 -10.63 8.29
CA LEU A 241 18.34 -9.63 8.33
C LEU A 241 19.09 -9.45 7.00
N GLN A 242 19.15 -10.47 6.13
CA GLN A 242 19.76 -10.33 4.79
C GLN A 242 18.90 -9.47 3.87
N SER A 243 17.59 -9.66 3.90
CA SER A 243 16.65 -8.79 3.17
C SER A 243 16.73 -7.34 3.69
N ALA A 244 16.80 -7.16 5.01
CA ALA A 244 17.00 -5.84 5.59
C ALA A 244 18.36 -5.23 5.22
N GLN A 245 19.42 -6.02 5.13
CA GLN A 245 20.75 -5.56 4.72
C GLN A 245 20.74 -4.98 3.30
N VAL A 246 20.02 -5.62 2.37
CA VAL A 246 19.83 -5.11 1.00
C VAL A 246 19.13 -3.75 1.03
N VAL A 247 18.00 -3.63 1.74
CA VAL A 247 17.26 -2.36 1.84
C VAL A 247 18.12 -1.26 2.47
N CYS A 248 18.79 -1.55 3.59
CA CYS A 248 19.61 -0.57 4.28
C CYS A 248 20.78 -0.09 3.41
N ARG A 249 21.44 -1.01 2.69
CA ARG A 249 22.48 -0.64 1.72
C ARG A 249 21.93 0.17 0.55
N GLN A 250 20.78 -0.22 0.00
CA GLN A 250 20.08 0.49 -1.07
C GLN A 250 19.73 1.94 -0.66
N LEU A 251 19.45 2.16 0.63
CA LEU A 251 19.20 3.47 1.23
C LEU A 251 20.47 4.21 1.69
N GLY A 252 21.66 3.65 1.48
CA GLY A 252 22.95 4.25 1.81
C GLY A 252 23.41 4.06 3.26
N PHE A 253 22.76 3.19 4.03
CA PHE A 253 23.24 2.79 5.35
C PHE A 253 24.27 1.66 5.25
N LYS A 254 25.17 1.60 6.23
CA LYS A 254 26.24 0.59 6.26
C LYS A 254 25.68 -0.82 6.40
N ASP A 255 24.79 -1.02 7.37
CA ASP A 255 24.24 -2.32 7.73
C ASP A 255 22.82 -2.23 8.32
N ALA A 256 22.13 -3.37 8.38
CA ALA A 256 20.86 -3.54 9.08
C ALA A 256 21.07 -3.97 10.55
N LEU A 257 20.13 -3.58 11.40
CA LEU A 257 19.98 -3.97 12.80
C LEU A 257 18.76 -4.87 13.03
N GLY A 258 17.78 -4.83 12.13
CA GLY A 258 16.58 -5.66 12.25
C GLY A 258 15.72 -5.68 11.00
N ALA A 259 14.95 -6.75 10.87
CA ALA A 259 13.97 -6.99 9.81
C ALA A 259 12.57 -7.23 10.41
N PRO A 260 11.99 -6.26 11.13
CA PRO A 260 10.67 -6.42 11.72
C PRO A 260 9.60 -6.70 10.64
N SER A 261 8.59 -7.46 11.01
CA SER A 261 7.46 -7.84 10.15
C SER A 261 6.14 -7.46 10.82
N CYS A 262 5.03 -7.92 10.25
CA CYS A 262 3.70 -7.79 10.84
C CYS A 262 3.30 -6.32 11.10
N ALA A 263 3.63 -5.44 10.15
CA ALA A 263 3.28 -4.02 10.22
C ALA A 263 3.80 -3.31 11.49
N ALA A 264 5.01 -3.66 11.95
CA ALA A 264 5.62 -3.07 13.14
C ALA A 264 5.72 -1.51 13.12
N PHE A 265 5.72 -0.92 11.93
CA PHE A 265 5.72 0.55 11.73
C PHE A 265 4.37 1.06 11.23
N GLY A 266 3.30 0.34 11.56
CA GLY A 266 1.95 0.55 11.05
C GLY A 266 1.76 -0.10 9.67
N PRO A 267 0.52 -0.48 9.35
CA PRO A 267 0.17 -0.99 8.03
C PRO A 267 0.38 0.12 6.99
N GLY A 268 0.87 -0.26 5.83
CA GLY A 268 0.85 0.60 4.67
C GLY A 268 -0.52 0.64 4.02
N ASN A 269 -0.54 1.17 2.81
CA ASN A 269 -1.69 1.22 1.95
C ASN A 269 -1.24 1.01 0.49
N GLY A 270 -2.20 0.75 -0.37
CA GLY A 270 -1.98 0.62 -1.81
C GLY A 270 -1.52 -0.77 -2.23
N ILE A 271 -0.69 -0.78 -3.27
CA ILE A 271 -0.20 -2.02 -3.87
C ILE A 271 0.90 -2.64 -3.00
N ILE A 272 0.85 -3.96 -2.86
CA ILE A 272 1.96 -4.74 -2.32
C ILE A 272 2.80 -5.18 -3.52
N TRP A 273 3.98 -4.59 -3.66
CA TRP A 273 4.82 -4.83 -4.82
C TRP A 273 5.47 -6.20 -4.80
N LEU A 274 6.02 -6.57 -3.66
CA LEU A 274 6.80 -7.79 -3.52
C LEU A 274 6.16 -8.72 -2.48
N ASP A 275 6.15 -10.01 -2.81
CA ASP A 275 5.76 -11.11 -1.94
C ASP A 275 6.80 -12.24 -2.09
N GLY A 276 7.10 -12.92 -0.99
CA GLY A 276 8.07 -14.02 -0.96
C GLY A 276 9.52 -13.60 -1.24
N THR A 277 9.88 -12.36 -0.90
CA THR A 277 11.23 -11.81 -1.09
C THR A 277 12.27 -12.61 -0.32
N ASP A 278 13.28 -13.10 -1.05
CA ASP A 278 14.35 -13.97 -0.61
C ASP A 278 15.69 -13.41 -1.10
N CYS A 279 16.38 -12.71 -0.22
CA CYS A 279 17.67 -12.07 -0.50
C CYS A 279 18.83 -12.90 0.06
N SER A 280 19.92 -12.98 -0.68
CA SER A 280 21.20 -13.50 -0.20
C SER A 280 21.95 -12.49 0.69
N GLY A 281 21.59 -11.21 0.61
CA GLY A 281 22.22 -10.11 1.34
C GLY A 281 23.27 -9.35 0.51
N ARG A 282 23.52 -9.76 -0.74
CA ARG A 282 24.54 -9.19 -1.64
C ARG A 282 23.97 -8.33 -2.77
N GLU A 283 22.67 -8.39 -2.98
CA GLU A 283 21.93 -7.68 -4.03
C GLU A 283 22.04 -6.16 -3.88
N SER A 284 22.11 -5.41 -4.98
CA SER A 284 22.24 -3.95 -4.86
C SER A 284 20.92 -3.25 -4.51
N SER A 285 19.81 -3.92 -4.82
CA SER A 285 18.44 -3.46 -4.59
C SER A 285 17.51 -4.62 -4.24
N LEU A 286 16.39 -4.32 -3.58
CA LEU A 286 15.39 -5.34 -3.24
C LEU A 286 14.73 -5.97 -4.49
N ALA A 287 14.72 -5.25 -5.60
CA ALA A 287 14.23 -5.69 -6.91
C ALA A 287 15.09 -6.78 -7.57
N GLU A 288 16.33 -6.97 -7.13
CA GLU A 288 17.23 -8.03 -7.61
C GLU A 288 17.13 -9.32 -6.79
N CYS A 289 16.49 -9.27 -5.61
CA CYS A 289 16.28 -10.46 -4.82
C CYS A 289 15.31 -11.42 -5.52
N LYS A 290 15.37 -12.70 -5.17
CA LYS A 290 14.34 -13.63 -5.65
C LYS A 290 13.01 -13.25 -5.01
N HIS A 291 11.99 -12.97 -5.82
CA HIS A 291 10.66 -12.61 -5.34
C HIS A 291 9.57 -13.11 -6.30
N GLY A 292 8.30 -13.04 -5.88
CA GLY A 292 7.14 -13.31 -6.74
C GLY A 292 6.98 -12.28 -7.87
N ALA A 293 5.95 -12.45 -8.71
CA ALA A 293 5.65 -11.45 -9.73
C ALA A 293 5.25 -10.11 -9.08
N TRP A 294 5.73 -8.99 -9.64
CA TRP A 294 5.42 -7.64 -9.16
C TRP A 294 3.90 -7.41 -9.06
N GLY A 295 3.45 -6.90 -7.90
CA GLY A 295 2.05 -6.55 -7.68
C GLY A 295 1.11 -7.75 -7.50
N ASN A 296 1.64 -8.97 -7.49
CA ASN A 296 0.87 -10.20 -7.30
C ASN A 296 1.11 -10.74 -5.88
N SER A 297 0.36 -10.20 -4.92
CA SER A 297 0.36 -10.68 -3.53
C SER A 297 -1.06 -10.98 -3.06
N ARG A 298 -1.18 -11.96 -2.18
CA ARG A 298 -2.43 -12.26 -1.44
C ARG A 298 -2.41 -11.72 -0.01
N CYS A 299 -1.34 -11.00 0.34
CA CYS A 299 -1.18 -10.44 1.66
C CYS A 299 -2.11 -9.24 1.87
N ASN A 300 -2.25 -8.87 3.14
CA ASN A 300 -2.82 -7.60 3.52
C ASN A 300 -1.74 -6.77 4.23
N HIS A 301 -1.99 -5.48 4.43
CA HIS A 301 -0.99 -4.58 5.02
C HIS A 301 -0.63 -4.85 6.48
N ARG A 302 -1.33 -5.75 7.18
CA ARG A 302 -0.89 -6.21 8.51
C ARG A 302 0.36 -7.07 8.44
N ASP A 303 0.72 -7.56 7.25
CA ASP A 303 1.90 -8.37 7.00
C ASP A 303 3.06 -7.55 6.43
N ASP A 304 2.95 -6.22 6.37
CA ASP A 304 3.97 -5.36 5.77
C ASP A 304 5.32 -5.46 6.49
N ALA A 305 6.36 -5.48 5.67
CA ALA A 305 7.74 -5.60 6.09
C ALA A 305 8.32 -4.25 6.53
N GLY A 306 9.15 -4.27 7.56
CA GLY A 306 9.94 -3.14 8.00
C GLY A 306 11.43 -3.46 8.09
N VAL A 307 12.23 -2.41 8.23
CA VAL A 307 13.66 -2.51 8.54
C VAL A 307 14.05 -1.53 9.62
N VAL A 308 15.12 -1.89 10.33
CA VAL A 308 15.88 -0.97 11.18
C VAL A 308 17.30 -1.00 10.66
N CYS A 309 17.75 0.12 10.09
CA CYS A 309 19.11 0.34 9.62
C CYS A 309 19.98 0.90 10.74
N ARG A 310 21.28 0.66 10.64
CA ARG A 310 22.22 1.23 11.60
C ARG A 310 22.37 2.73 11.35
N PRO A 311 22.00 3.61 12.30
CA PRO A 311 22.37 5.01 12.21
C PRO A 311 23.89 5.13 12.28
N ILE A 312 24.47 6.13 11.62
CA ILE A 312 25.93 6.37 11.64
C ILE A 312 26.39 6.44 13.10
N GLY A 313 27.25 5.50 13.50
CA GLY A 313 27.77 5.40 14.86
C GLY A 313 28.82 6.47 15.15
N LEU A 314 29.13 6.66 16.43
CA LEU A 314 30.34 7.36 16.83
C LEU A 314 31.52 6.38 16.72
N PRO A 315 32.60 6.73 16.00
CA PRO A 315 33.75 5.84 15.81
C PRO A 315 34.39 5.43 17.15
N GLY A 316 34.66 4.13 17.32
CA GLY A 316 35.49 3.60 18.43
C GLY A 316 34.82 3.54 19.81
N GLY A 317 33.50 3.73 19.90
CA GLY A 317 32.76 3.69 21.16
C GLY A 317 32.22 2.31 21.56
N ALA A 318 31.87 2.16 22.84
CA ALA A 318 31.03 1.05 23.31
C ALA A 318 29.66 1.09 22.60
N PRO A 319 28.95 -0.05 22.49
CA PRO A 319 27.65 -0.11 21.80
C PRO A 319 26.66 0.87 22.43
N GLN A 320 25.88 1.57 21.60
CA GLN A 320 24.90 2.56 22.04
C GLN A 320 23.49 1.99 21.90
N ILE A 321 22.70 2.04 22.97
CA ILE A 321 21.32 1.57 22.97
C ILE A 321 20.44 2.58 22.23
N LEU A 322 19.71 2.11 21.23
CA LEU A 322 18.69 2.91 20.55
C LEU A 322 17.38 2.84 21.36
N ARG A 323 17.35 3.58 22.48
CA ARG A 323 16.24 3.53 23.45
C ARG A 323 14.89 3.93 22.86
N ASN A 324 14.88 4.82 21.87
CA ASN A 324 13.64 5.30 21.24
C ASN A 324 12.91 4.21 20.44
N ILE A 325 13.61 3.14 20.05
CA ILE A 325 13.06 2.06 19.22
C ILE A 325 13.17 0.67 19.87
N SER A 326 13.83 0.57 21.02
CA SER A 326 13.87 -0.67 21.79
C SER A 326 12.70 -0.66 22.76
N THR A 327 11.78 -1.62 22.62
CA THR A 327 10.53 -1.63 23.40
C THR A 327 10.80 -2.04 24.85
N PRO A 328 10.60 -1.16 25.86
CA PRO A 328 10.93 -1.48 27.26
C PRO A 328 9.93 -2.44 27.91
N THR A 329 8.73 -2.59 27.34
CA THR A 329 7.69 -3.49 27.84
C THR A 329 6.95 -4.13 26.69
N VAL A 330 6.86 -5.46 26.70
CA VAL A 330 6.12 -6.25 25.71
C VAL A 330 4.98 -6.96 26.43
N ALA A 331 3.74 -6.71 26.02
CA ALA A 331 2.59 -7.51 26.44
C ALA A 331 2.51 -8.74 25.53
N CYS A 332 2.39 -9.91 26.12
CA CYS A 332 2.35 -11.18 25.41
C CYS A 332 1.31 -12.10 26.04
N LYS A 333 0.52 -12.78 25.20
CA LYS A 333 -0.47 -13.74 25.67
C LYS A 333 0.16 -15.13 25.85
N LEU A 334 -0.37 -15.91 26.78
CA LEU A 334 0.05 -17.30 27.00
C LEU A 334 -0.09 -18.12 25.70
N GLU A 335 0.91 -18.96 25.42
CA GLU A 335 1.06 -19.80 24.23
C GLU A 335 1.14 -19.04 22.89
N THR A 336 1.29 -17.71 22.93
CA THR A 336 1.54 -16.90 21.74
C THR A 336 3.02 -16.52 21.64
N THR A 337 3.54 -16.48 20.43
CA THR A 337 4.93 -16.09 20.18
C THR A 337 5.06 -14.58 20.15
N CYS A 338 6.02 -14.06 20.91
CA CYS A 338 6.34 -12.64 21.00
C CYS A 338 7.83 -12.41 20.80
N SER A 339 8.16 -11.25 20.25
CA SER A 339 9.53 -10.85 19.94
C SER A 339 9.95 -9.67 20.82
N LEU A 340 11.08 -9.80 21.48
CA LEU A 340 11.70 -8.76 22.29
C LEU A 340 12.85 -8.15 21.48
N PHE A 341 12.67 -6.90 21.08
CA PHE A 341 13.61 -6.16 20.25
C PHE A 341 14.55 -5.31 21.08
N CYS A 342 15.85 -5.50 20.87
CA CYS A 342 16.91 -4.73 21.52
C CYS A 342 17.88 -4.22 20.45
N TYR A 343 17.69 -2.97 20.05
CA TYR A 343 18.47 -2.38 18.97
C TYR A 343 19.62 -1.56 19.53
N MET A 344 20.83 -1.85 19.05
CA MET A 344 22.05 -1.15 19.44
C MET A 344 22.85 -0.76 18.20
N SER A 345 23.51 0.40 18.25
CA SER A 345 24.42 0.88 17.22
C SER A 345 25.87 0.77 17.68
N SER A 346 26.75 0.31 16.80
CA SER A 346 28.20 0.18 17.02
C SER A 346 28.89 0.18 15.65
N ASP A 347 30.03 0.85 15.55
CA ASP A 347 30.88 0.79 14.35
C ASP A 347 31.78 -0.45 14.32
N GLU A 348 31.97 -1.08 15.49
CA GLU A 348 32.69 -2.34 15.68
C GLU A 348 31.72 -3.54 15.76
N PRO A 349 32.14 -4.76 15.39
CA PRO A 349 31.35 -5.97 15.58
C PRO A 349 30.91 -6.17 17.03
N VAL A 350 29.64 -6.49 17.23
CA VAL A 350 29.02 -6.64 18.55
C VAL A 350 28.62 -8.08 18.78
N ARG A 351 28.85 -8.58 20.00
CA ARG A 351 28.26 -9.84 20.49
C ARG A 351 27.04 -9.54 21.36
N TYR A 352 25.90 -10.12 21.01
CA TYR A 352 24.66 -10.06 21.79
C TYR A 352 24.55 -11.23 22.75
N THR A 353 24.09 -10.97 23.98
CA THR A 353 23.67 -11.99 24.94
C THR A 353 22.34 -11.60 25.59
N TRP A 354 21.53 -12.60 25.90
CA TRP A 354 20.24 -12.42 26.58
C TRP A 354 20.23 -13.14 27.92
N THR A 355 19.75 -12.48 28.96
CA THR A 355 19.64 -13.04 30.30
C THR A 355 18.25 -12.82 30.89
N LYS A 356 17.85 -13.70 31.80
CA LYS A 356 16.64 -13.57 32.62
C LYS A 356 16.97 -13.94 34.04
N ASN A 357 16.63 -13.09 35.00
CA ASN A 357 16.99 -13.27 36.41
C ASN A 357 18.50 -13.54 36.61
N GLY A 358 19.34 -12.87 35.82
CA GLY A 358 20.80 -13.05 35.82
C GLY A 358 21.31 -14.36 35.18
N LYS A 359 20.43 -15.26 34.73
CA LYS A 359 20.80 -16.50 34.05
C LYS A 359 20.82 -16.31 32.54
N LEU A 360 21.87 -16.78 31.88
CA LEU A 360 21.98 -16.76 30.43
C LEU A 360 20.88 -17.61 29.79
N LEU A 361 20.19 -17.06 28.80
CA LEU A 361 19.19 -17.77 28.03
C LEU A 361 19.89 -18.55 26.91
N THR A 362 20.25 -19.79 27.20
CA THR A 362 20.83 -20.74 26.25
C THR A 362 20.09 -22.07 26.36
N GLY A 363 19.51 -22.56 25.26
CA GLY A 363 18.79 -23.85 25.24
C GLY A 363 17.75 -23.94 24.12
N ASN A 364 17.07 -25.09 24.02
CA ASN A 364 16.07 -25.37 22.98
C ASN A 364 14.73 -24.62 23.17
N ASP A 365 14.49 -24.08 24.37
CA ASP A 365 13.23 -23.40 24.72
C ASP A 365 13.23 -21.90 24.40
N VAL A 366 14.36 -21.36 23.95
CA VAL A 366 14.53 -19.94 23.62
C VAL A 366 15.10 -19.82 22.22
N THR A 367 14.39 -19.12 21.33
CA THR A 367 14.85 -18.90 19.96
C THR A 367 15.38 -17.47 19.84
N ILE A 368 16.64 -17.32 19.47
CA ILE A 368 17.22 -16.01 19.14
C ILE A 368 17.37 -15.97 17.62
N ILE A 369 16.64 -15.06 16.97
CA ILE A 369 16.66 -14.86 15.52
C ILE A 369 17.16 -13.45 15.27
N ASP A 370 18.27 -13.29 14.55
CA ASP A 370 18.81 -11.98 14.17
C ASP A 370 18.95 -11.01 15.36
N ASN A 371 19.42 -11.53 16.50
CA ASN A 371 19.58 -10.83 17.80
C ASN A 371 18.28 -10.49 18.55
N VAL A 372 17.13 -10.83 17.98
CA VAL A 372 15.80 -10.69 18.60
C VAL A 372 15.52 -11.93 19.44
N LEU A 373 15.11 -11.72 20.69
CA LEU A 373 14.68 -12.80 21.55
C LEU A 373 13.22 -13.15 21.24
N VAL A 374 12.97 -14.35 20.75
CA VAL A 374 11.64 -14.88 20.45
C VAL A 374 11.23 -15.83 21.57
N VAL A 375 10.13 -15.50 22.24
CA VAL A 375 9.62 -16.23 23.40
C VAL A 375 8.16 -16.62 23.15
N THR A 376 7.81 -17.86 23.49
CA THR A 376 6.41 -18.32 23.54
C THR A 376 6.10 -18.72 24.98
N PRO A 377 5.53 -17.81 25.81
CA PRO A 377 5.27 -18.10 27.22
C PRO A 377 4.36 -19.32 27.39
N ARG A 378 4.81 -20.35 28.08
CA ARG A 378 4.02 -21.56 28.41
C ARG A 378 3.62 -21.60 29.88
N ALA A 379 4.31 -20.86 30.73
CA ALA A 379 4.01 -20.74 32.16
C ALA A 379 4.24 -19.31 32.67
N GLY A 380 3.68 -19.00 33.85
CA GLY A 380 3.86 -17.71 34.51
C GLY A 380 5.32 -17.30 34.73
N MET A 381 6.23 -18.28 34.85
CA MET A 381 7.67 -18.05 35.00
C MET A 381 8.37 -17.57 33.73
N ASP A 382 7.71 -17.58 32.57
CA ASP A 382 8.25 -17.07 31.30
C ASP A 382 8.10 -15.55 31.17
N TYR A 383 7.21 -14.93 31.95
CA TYR A 383 7.10 -13.48 32.11
C TYR A 383 8.21 -12.90 33.02
N GLY A 384 8.39 -11.59 33.00
CA GLY A 384 9.37 -10.87 33.81
C GLY A 384 10.43 -10.11 32.99
N VAL A 385 11.50 -9.69 33.68
CA VAL A 385 12.55 -8.85 33.10
C VAL A 385 13.58 -9.69 32.36
N HIS A 386 13.79 -9.33 31.10
CA HIS A 386 14.81 -9.87 30.22
C HIS A 386 15.83 -8.78 29.93
N VAL A 387 17.12 -9.10 29.98
CA VAL A 387 18.19 -8.14 29.74
C VAL A 387 18.97 -8.56 28.50
N CYS A 388 19.00 -7.70 27.50
CA CYS A 388 19.91 -7.84 26.37
C CYS A 388 21.19 -7.07 26.66
N LYS A 389 22.33 -7.67 26.36
CA LYS A 389 23.66 -7.08 26.50
C LYS A 389 24.38 -7.14 25.17
N ALA A 390 24.88 -6.00 24.71
CA ALA A 390 25.83 -5.91 23.60
C ALA A 390 27.21 -5.65 24.15
N THR A 391 28.21 -6.37 23.65
CA THR A 391 29.62 -6.17 24.02
C THR A 391 30.51 -6.09 22.78
N ASN A 392 31.43 -5.13 22.76
CA ASN A 392 32.51 -5.00 21.79
C ASN A 392 33.84 -4.74 22.54
N SER A 393 34.93 -4.45 21.83
CA SER A 393 36.26 -4.17 22.42
C SER A 393 36.31 -2.89 23.27
N ALA A 394 35.41 -1.93 23.03
CA ALA A 394 35.35 -0.65 23.73
C ALA A 394 34.47 -0.69 24.99
N GLY A 395 33.60 -1.69 25.13
CA GLY A 395 32.78 -1.87 26.33
C GLY A 395 31.48 -2.64 26.08
N SER A 396 30.51 -2.45 26.98
CA SER A 396 29.20 -3.08 26.88
C SER A 396 28.06 -2.14 27.22
N ALA A 397 26.90 -2.38 26.63
CA ALA A 397 25.66 -1.72 27.00
C ALA A 397 24.55 -2.75 27.20
N GLU A 398 23.63 -2.44 28.11
CA GLU A 398 22.55 -3.34 28.55
C GLU A 398 21.20 -2.62 28.52
N PHE A 399 20.17 -3.31 28.04
CA PHE A 399 18.81 -2.80 28.03
C PHE A 399 17.84 -3.83 28.60
N GLU A 400 16.97 -3.37 29.49
CA GLU A 400 15.98 -4.19 30.18
C GLU A 400 14.64 -4.12 29.48
N ILE A 401 14.02 -5.27 29.27
CA ILE A 401 12.72 -5.43 28.64
C ILE A 401 11.83 -6.25 29.55
N THR A 402 10.68 -5.70 29.92
CA THR A 402 9.70 -6.39 30.77
C THR A 402 8.67 -7.11 29.89
N LEU A 403 8.63 -8.44 29.96
CA LEU A 403 7.57 -9.24 29.34
C LEU A 403 6.42 -9.40 30.34
N LYS A 404 5.22 -8.92 29.99
CA LYS A 404 4.02 -8.97 30.83
C LYS A 404 2.94 -9.81 30.19
N GLU A 405 2.14 -10.46 31.01
CA GLU A 405 0.96 -11.18 30.54
C GLU A 405 -0.11 -10.20 30.06
N GLU A 406 -0.60 -10.41 28.84
CA GLU A 406 -1.69 -9.63 28.28
C GLU A 406 -3.01 -10.06 28.95
N THR A 407 -3.50 -9.25 29.88
CA THR A 407 -4.79 -9.48 30.53
C THR A 407 -5.91 -8.94 29.65
N LYS A 408 -6.91 -9.75 29.34
CA LYS A 408 -8.11 -9.27 28.63
C LYS A 408 -8.76 -8.13 29.43
N SER A 409 -8.91 -6.97 28.80
CA SER A 409 -9.66 -5.84 29.35
C SER A 409 -11.07 -6.30 29.76
N ALA A 410 -11.53 -5.86 30.93
CA ALA A 410 -12.84 -6.19 31.50
C ALA A 410 -14.04 -5.57 30.75
N THR A 411 -13.86 -5.06 29.54
CA THR A 411 -14.90 -4.43 28.71
C THR A 411 -15.55 -5.37 27.69
N ASP A 412 -15.05 -6.60 27.54
CA ASP A 412 -15.60 -7.61 26.61
C ASP A 412 -16.49 -8.68 27.28
N ARG A 413 -16.94 -8.47 28.53
CA ARG A 413 -17.80 -9.44 29.25
C ARG A 413 -19.29 -9.11 29.31
N ASP A 414 -19.74 -7.96 28.81
CA ASP A 414 -21.17 -7.58 28.87
C ASP A 414 -21.97 -7.76 27.57
N SER A 415 -21.38 -8.30 26.50
CA SER A 415 -22.13 -8.55 25.24
C SER A 415 -22.56 -10.00 25.03
N ALA A 416 -22.44 -10.87 26.04
CA ALA A 416 -22.88 -12.27 25.92
C ALA A 416 -23.49 -12.78 27.22
N LYS A 417 -24.63 -12.21 27.63
CA LYS A 417 -25.68 -12.88 28.43
C LYS A 417 -26.93 -11.99 28.51
N GLY A 418 -27.96 -12.35 27.76
CA GLY A 418 -29.23 -11.62 27.76
C GLY A 418 -30.35 -12.40 27.09
N GLY A 419 -30.83 -13.45 27.77
CA GLY A 419 -32.05 -14.21 27.52
C GLY A 419 -32.07 -15.34 28.55
N GLU A 420 -33.06 -15.53 29.40
CA GLU A 420 -34.40 -14.98 29.60
C GLU A 420 -34.62 -14.97 31.12
N GLU A 421 -35.37 -14.00 31.67
CA GLU A 421 -36.42 -14.37 32.64
C GLU A 421 -37.41 -13.23 32.87
N ALA A 422 -38.63 -13.68 33.13
CA ALA A 422 -39.86 -12.92 33.19
C ALA A 422 -40.02 -12.12 34.50
N ASP A 423 -40.75 -11.01 34.33
CA ASP A 423 -41.87 -10.54 35.16
C ASP A 423 -41.75 -10.55 36.69
N SER A 424 -41.75 -9.34 37.27
CA SER A 424 -42.62 -8.99 38.40
C SER A 424 -42.57 -7.48 38.63
N SER A 425 -43.52 -6.75 38.06
CA SER A 425 -43.87 -5.38 38.49
C SER A 425 -45.20 -5.41 39.23
N THR A 426 -45.19 -5.04 40.52
CA THR A 426 -46.41 -4.81 41.30
C THR A 426 -46.82 -3.33 41.29
N HIS A 427 -47.98 -3.10 40.65
CA HIS A 427 -49.07 -2.19 40.99
C HIS A 427 -48.87 -0.68 41.15
N LEU A 428 -49.46 0.07 40.19
CA LEU A 428 -50.48 1.10 40.47
C LEU A 428 -51.64 1.01 39.45
N LYS A 429 -52.85 1.39 39.91
CA LYS A 429 -54.20 1.00 39.42
C LYS A 429 -54.73 1.74 38.16
N PRO A 430 -55.80 1.21 37.52
CA PRO A 430 -56.22 1.52 36.15
C PRO A 430 -57.39 2.51 36.07
N ALA A 431 -57.28 3.54 35.21
CA ALA A 431 -58.45 4.29 34.67
C ALA A 431 -58.16 5.26 33.51
N VAL A 432 -56.91 5.53 33.09
CA VAL A 432 -56.66 6.71 32.21
C VAL A 432 -56.02 6.38 30.84
N ILE A 433 -55.67 5.13 30.54
CA ILE A 433 -54.97 4.76 29.28
C ILE A 433 -55.89 4.01 28.30
N ALA A 434 -57.15 4.43 28.19
CA ALA A 434 -58.09 3.92 27.18
C ALA A 434 -58.52 4.98 26.15
N LEU A 435 -58.09 6.23 26.29
CA LEU A 435 -58.36 7.31 25.31
C LEU A 435 -57.17 7.67 24.40
N SER A 436 -55.97 7.17 24.68
CA SER A 436 -54.75 7.56 23.93
C SER A 436 -54.43 6.66 22.73
N CYS A 437 -54.91 5.41 22.67
CA CYS A 437 -54.56 4.49 21.60
C CYS A 437 -55.45 4.62 20.35
N VAL A 438 -56.70 5.06 20.51
CA VAL A 438 -57.63 5.22 19.37
C VAL A 438 -57.28 6.47 18.55
N VAL A 439 -56.80 7.55 19.20
CA VAL A 439 -56.38 8.78 18.51
C VAL A 439 -55.07 8.55 17.74
N ALA A 440 -54.12 7.79 18.29
CA ALA A 440 -52.85 7.49 17.63
C ALA A 440 -53.04 6.63 16.36
N LEU A 441 -53.95 5.65 16.38
CA LEU A 441 -54.23 4.81 15.21
C LEU A 441 -54.95 5.57 14.08
N LEU A 442 -55.80 6.55 14.42
CA LEU A 442 -56.47 7.38 13.42
C LEU A 442 -55.51 8.40 12.76
N ILE A 443 -54.53 8.93 13.50
CA ILE A 443 -53.51 9.84 12.96
C ILE A 443 -52.56 9.10 11.99
N ILE A 444 -52.17 7.87 12.32
CA ILE A 444 -51.30 7.05 11.45
C ILE A 444 -52.04 6.66 10.16
N ALA A 445 -53.33 6.31 10.23
CA ALA A 445 -54.13 6.01 9.04
C ALA A 445 -54.30 7.23 8.11
N ALA A 446 -54.48 8.43 8.66
CA ALA A 446 -54.58 9.67 7.88
C ALA A 446 -53.25 10.05 7.21
N ALA A 447 -52.11 9.82 7.88
CA ALA A 447 -50.77 10.07 7.33
C ALA A 447 -50.44 9.11 6.17
N ILE A 448 -50.83 7.83 6.28
CA ILE A 448 -50.62 6.84 5.22
C ILE A 448 -51.49 7.15 3.99
N LEU A 449 -52.76 7.55 4.18
CA LEU A 449 -53.61 7.98 3.07
C LEU A 449 -53.07 9.26 2.40
N GLY A 450 -52.57 10.22 3.19
CA GLY A 450 -51.94 11.44 2.69
C GLY A 450 -50.69 11.15 1.84
N PHE A 451 -49.86 10.18 2.25
CA PHE A 451 -48.66 9.79 1.51
C PHE A 451 -48.99 9.05 0.20
N ILE A 452 -50.02 8.20 0.20
CA ILE A 452 -50.48 7.49 -1.01
C ILE A 452 -51.08 8.48 -2.02
N LEU A 453 -51.88 9.45 -1.56
CA LEU A 453 -52.44 10.50 -2.41
C LEU A 453 -51.38 11.47 -2.93
N TRP A 454 -50.34 11.77 -2.14
CA TRP A 454 -49.16 12.54 -2.58
C TRP A 454 -48.38 11.81 -3.68
N LYS A 455 -48.12 10.50 -3.51
CA LYS A 455 -47.41 9.67 -4.49
C LYS A 455 -48.17 9.53 -5.81
N ASN A 456 -49.51 9.58 -5.78
CA ASN A 456 -50.34 9.51 -7.00
C ASN A 456 -50.47 10.86 -7.73
N LYS A 457 -50.20 12.00 -7.08
CA LYS A 457 -50.29 13.34 -7.70
C LYS A 457 -48.97 13.81 -8.32
N ASN A 458 -47.84 13.22 -7.94
CA ASN A 458 -46.50 13.54 -8.46
C ASN A 458 -45.94 12.43 -9.37
N LYS A 459 -46.74 11.94 -10.33
CA LYS A 459 -46.19 11.27 -11.52
C LYS A 459 -45.69 12.33 -12.51
N SER A 460 -44.61 13.01 -12.16
CA SER A 460 -43.77 13.70 -13.14
C SER A 460 -42.49 12.87 -13.27
N VAL A 461 -42.30 12.33 -14.47
CA VAL A 461 -41.11 11.62 -14.92
C VAL A 461 -39.86 12.46 -14.59
N ILE A 462 -38.99 11.93 -13.75
CA ILE A 462 -37.60 12.38 -13.62
C ILE A 462 -36.76 11.12 -13.82
N THR A 463 -36.27 10.93 -15.04
CA THR A 463 -35.14 10.04 -15.32
C THR A 463 -33.89 10.71 -14.76
N GLN A 464 -33.46 10.33 -13.56
CA GLN A 464 -32.10 10.60 -13.09
C GLN A 464 -31.23 9.41 -13.52
N GLY A 465 -30.23 9.67 -14.36
CA GLY A 465 -29.17 8.70 -14.64
C GLY A 465 -28.43 8.38 -13.35
N GLU A 466 -28.15 7.10 -13.11
CA GLU A 466 -27.40 6.64 -11.94
C GLU A 466 -25.89 6.83 -12.21
N GLU A 467 -25.18 7.45 -11.26
CA GLU A 467 -23.76 7.81 -11.38
C GLU A 467 -22.82 6.90 -10.57
N ILE A 468 -21.73 6.43 -11.20
CA ILE A 468 -20.63 5.73 -10.51
C ILE A 468 -19.58 6.76 -10.09
N ARG A 469 -19.20 6.74 -8.81
CA ARG A 469 -18.22 7.68 -8.27
C ARG A 469 -16.80 7.10 -8.34
N ILE A 470 -16.00 7.58 -9.29
CA ILE A 470 -14.57 7.29 -9.34
C ILE A 470 -13.85 8.27 -8.43
N THR A 471 -13.15 7.75 -7.41
CA THR A 471 -12.43 8.59 -6.45
C THR A 471 -10.93 8.58 -6.75
N ASN A 472 -10.42 9.70 -7.28
CA ASN A 472 -8.99 9.94 -7.46
C ASN A 472 -8.32 10.32 -6.13
N TYR A 473 -7.12 9.81 -5.83
CA TYR A 473 -6.31 10.16 -4.66
C TYR A 473 -4.93 10.64 -5.16
N PRO A 474 -4.46 11.89 -4.88
CA PRO A 474 -4.56 12.58 -3.60
C PRO A 474 -5.10 14.03 -3.65
N ALA A 475 -5.82 14.41 -2.58
CA ALA A 475 -6.13 15.74 -2.02
C ALA A 475 -6.51 16.98 -2.88
N TYR A 476 -6.17 17.11 -4.16
CA TYR A 476 -6.60 18.23 -5.00
C TYR A 476 -6.58 17.79 -6.46
N THR A 477 -7.73 17.37 -7.00
CA THR A 477 -8.20 17.57 -8.39
C THR A 477 -9.45 16.73 -8.65
N ASN A 478 -10.27 17.22 -9.57
CA ASN A 478 -11.69 16.93 -9.79
C ASN A 478 -12.15 15.47 -9.62
N GLU A 479 -13.28 15.33 -8.93
CA GLU A 479 -14.08 14.11 -8.90
C GLU A 479 -14.71 13.88 -10.27
N THR A 480 -14.61 12.67 -10.82
CA THR A 480 -15.26 12.31 -12.08
C THR A 480 -16.41 11.34 -11.78
N TYR A 481 -17.61 11.71 -12.22
CA TYR A 481 -18.82 10.92 -12.10
C TYR A 481 -19.09 10.22 -13.43
N ILE A 482 -19.29 8.90 -13.43
CA ILE A 482 -19.74 8.19 -14.63
C ILE A 482 -21.25 8.23 -14.63
N THR A 483 -21.86 9.03 -15.50
CA THR A 483 -23.29 8.97 -15.79
C THR A 483 -23.60 7.78 -16.69
N SER A 484 -24.46 6.88 -16.24
CA SER A 484 -25.15 5.94 -17.13
C SER A 484 -26.02 6.73 -18.12
N THR A 485 -25.61 6.82 -19.39
CA THR A 485 -26.52 7.23 -20.47
C THR A 485 -27.37 6.03 -20.85
N GLY A 486 -28.42 5.79 -20.09
CA GLY A 486 -29.47 4.85 -20.46
C GLY A 486 -30.26 5.36 -21.67
N GLU A 487 -29.82 5.01 -22.88
CA GLU A 487 -30.71 4.74 -24.01
C GLU A 487 -30.59 3.24 -24.28
N LYS A 488 -31.60 2.37 -24.12
CA LYS A 488 -33.06 2.48 -24.19
C LYS A 488 -33.73 1.55 -23.19
#